data_AF-A0A6N9CF89-F1
#
_entry.id   AF-A0A6N9CF89-F1
#
_cell.length_a   1.000
_cell.length_b   1.000
_cell.length_c   1.000
_cell.angle_alpha   90.00
_cell.angle_beta   90.00
_cell.angle_gamma   90.00
#
_symmetry.space_group_name_H-M   'P 1'
#
loop_
_entity.id
_entity.type
_entity.pdbx_description
1 polymer ?
#
loop_
_entity_poly.entity_id
_entity_poly.type
_entity_poly.pdbx_seq_one_letter_code
_entity_poly.pdbx_strand_id
1 'polypeptide(L)'
;MLQRVCRRTDDALIHSAILNGVRGWDELHWRYLIWNYYRFIEKVDAEIGILLNVLQQTPFCDDTVIVFSADHGEACGSHQMFQKFTLYEESIRVPFIVACLGDGVPVQKNCFDREHFISGVDVVPTVYDYAGIDAAEAVQVNRSDAPRLRGMSVRPLAEGDEAPWRDFAYVESNYWGRAVVADRYKYVTEYKPADPEDFRPPGPDASRLGRAQLFDLQEDPWEIRNLESQSGYENIIDSCRANLLAQEAMLNRWQIEHPTPRSVISNWGTRLRAHWEGLSTS
;
A
#
# COMPACT_ATOMS: atom_id res chain seq x y z
N MET A 1 -8.36 8.71 25.42
CA MET A 1 -7.15 7.86 25.31
C MET A 1 -7.07 7.40 23.85
N LEU A 2 -6.42 8.18 22.98
CA LEU A 2 -6.31 7.87 21.54
C LEU A 2 -5.59 6.53 21.35
N GLN A 3 -6.11 5.75 20.42
CA GLN A 3 -5.98 4.30 20.37
C GLN A 3 -4.55 3.79 20.11
N ARG A 4 -4.15 2.79 20.90
CA ARG A 4 -2.81 2.16 20.98
C ARG A 4 -2.43 1.24 19.83
N VAL A 5 -3.09 1.34 18.68
CA VAL A 5 -3.14 0.17 17.79
C VAL A 5 -2.18 0.27 16.59
N CYS A 6 -1.95 1.47 16.03
CA CYS A 6 -0.68 1.77 15.31
C CYS A 6 0.27 2.69 16.11
N ARG A 7 -0.18 3.21 17.24
CA ARG A 7 0.63 4.01 18.17
C ARG A 7 1.06 3.14 19.34
N ARG A 8 2.11 2.35 19.16
CA ARG A 8 2.86 1.86 20.32
C ARG A 8 3.72 3.03 20.79
N THR A 9 3.20 3.81 21.73
CA THR A 9 3.93 4.98 22.26
C THR A 9 5.24 4.59 22.89
N ASP A 10 5.36 3.35 23.41
CA ASP A 10 6.55 2.93 24.13
C ASP A 10 7.09 1.54 23.79
N ASP A 11 6.38 0.62 23.13
CA ASP A 11 6.99 -0.65 22.67
C ASP A 11 6.25 -1.37 21.54
N ALA A 12 6.89 -1.33 20.36
CA ALA A 12 6.83 -2.23 19.19
C ALA A 12 5.73 -2.10 18.10
N LEU A 13 5.65 -1.04 17.29
CA LEU A 13 5.43 -1.27 15.85
C LEU A 13 6.05 -0.12 15.06
N ILE A 14 7.23 -0.44 14.55
CA ILE A 14 7.95 0.05 13.38
C ILE A 14 8.33 1.54 13.28
N HIS A 15 7.83 2.45 14.12
CA HIS A 15 8.03 3.89 13.86
C HIS A 15 8.44 4.76 15.04
N SER A 16 8.99 4.18 16.11
CA SER A 16 9.50 4.99 17.24
C SER A 16 10.49 6.06 16.80
N ALA A 17 11.31 5.81 15.77
CA ALA A 17 12.23 6.80 15.21
C ALA A 17 11.51 8.01 14.56
N ILE A 18 10.40 7.78 13.87
CA ILE A 18 9.59 8.85 13.26
C ILE A 18 8.89 9.67 14.33
N LEU A 19 8.27 8.98 15.30
CA LEU A 19 7.64 9.63 16.45
C LEU A 19 8.65 10.45 17.26
N ASN A 20 9.89 9.96 17.38
CA ASN A 20 10.98 10.70 18.01
C ASN A 20 11.40 11.93 17.19
N GLY A 21 11.38 11.84 15.86
CA GLY A 21 11.72 12.96 14.96
C GLY A 21 10.75 14.14 15.06
N VAL A 22 9.49 13.87 15.41
CA VAL A 22 8.44 14.89 15.63
C VAL A 22 8.15 15.15 17.11
N ARG A 23 8.98 14.61 18.02
CA ARG A 23 8.78 14.76 19.46
C ARG A 23 8.94 16.24 19.84
N GLY A 24 7.91 16.79 20.50
CA GLY A 24 7.90 18.19 20.94
C GLY A 24 7.46 19.18 19.85
N TRP A 25 7.01 18.71 18.69
CA TRP A 25 6.34 19.56 17.72
C TRP A 25 5.03 20.10 18.29
N ASP A 26 4.83 21.41 18.13
CA ASP A 26 3.57 22.09 18.41
C ASP A 26 2.73 22.27 17.14
N GLU A 27 1.58 22.93 17.26
CA GLU A 27 0.68 23.20 16.14
C GLU A 27 1.38 23.91 14.97
N LEU A 28 2.28 24.85 15.26
CA LEU A 28 2.95 25.63 14.23
C LEU A 28 3.85 24.74 13.38
N HIS A 29 4.59 23.82 13.99
CA HIS A 29 5.44 22.85 13.27
C HIS A 29 4.60 21.97 12.34
N TRP A 30 3.47 21.44 12.81
CA TRP A 30 2.56 20.63 11.99
C TRP A 30 1.98 21.42 10.81
N ARG A 31 1.57 22.68 11.05
CA ARG A 31 1.07 23.56 9.98
C ARG A 31 2.14 23.88 8.94
N TYR A 32 3.39 24.08 9.36
CA TYR A 32 4.50 24.27 8.43
C TYR A 32 4.79 23.03 7.60
N LEU A 33 4.71 21.82 8.19
CA LEU A 33 4.84 20.57 7.45
C LEU A 33 3.79 20.48 6.33
N ILE A 34 2.51 20.65 6.69
CA ILE A 34 1.38 20.56 5.74
C ILE A 34 1.53 21.62 4.64
N TRP A 35 1.86 22.85 5.03
CA TRP A 35 2.06 23.95 4.08
C TRP A 35 3.18 23.64 3.07
N ASN A 36 4.33 23.13 3.55
CA ASN A 36 5.44 22.75 2.67
C ASN A 36 5.05 21.61 1.72
N TYR A 37 4.34 20.60 2.23
CA TYR A 37 3.90 19.46 1.42
C TYR A 37 2.98 19.91 0.27
N TYR A 38 1.99 20.75 0.56
CA TYR A 38 1.11 21.30 -0.47
C TYR A 38 1.85 22.21 -1.45
N ARG A 39 2.84 22.97 -0.97
CA ARG A 39 3.68 23.79 -1.86
C ARG A 39 4.49 22.94 -2.84
N PHE A 40 4.94 21.75 -2.43
CA PHE A 40 5.61 20.82 -3.35
C PHE A 40 4.65 20.20 -4.36
N ILE A 41 3.42 19.86 -3.95
CA ILE A 41 2.38 19.38 -4.87
C ILE A 41 2.09 20.44 -5.95
N GLU A 42 1.85 21.69 -5.57
CA GLU A 42 1.62 22.78 -6.54
C GLU A 42 2.77 22.94 -7.53
N LYS A 43 4.02 22.76 -7.06
CA LYS A 43 5.19 22.84 -7.93
C LYS A 43 5.21 21.68 -8.93
N VAL A 44 4.98 20.45 -8.48
CA VAL A 44 4.94 19.28 -9.37
C VAL A 44 3.79 19.38 -10.37
N ASP A 45 2.62 19.84 -9.93
CA ASP A 45 1.45 20.06 -10.79
C ASP A 45 1.77 21.04 -11.94
N ALA A 46 2.46 22.16 -11.63
CA ALA A 46 2.89 23.11 -12.65
C ALA A 46 3.87 22.49 -13.68
N GLU A 47 4.81 21.65 -13.23
CA GLU A 47 5.73 20.94 -14.12
C GLU A 47 5.02 19.90 -14.99
N ILE A 48 4.01 19.19 -14.45
CA ILE A 48 3.15 18.30 -15.22
C ILE A 48 2.40 19.09 -16.29
N GLY A 49 1.86 20.26 -15.96
CA GLY A 49 1.21 21.16 -16.92
C GLY A 49 2.12 21.54 -18.10
N ILE A 50 3.42 21.80 -17.85
CA ILE A 50 4.40 22.06 -18.90
C ILE A 50 4.54 20.84 -19.82
N LEU A 51 4.70 19.64 -19.25
CA LEU A 51 4.82 18.40 -20.03
C LEU A 51 3.58 18.14 -20.91
N LEU A 52 2.39 18.29 -20.34
CA LEU A 52 1.13 18.08 -21.05
C LEU A 52 0.93 19.11 -22.18
N ASN A 53 1.26 20.38 -21.93
CA ASN A 53 1.21 21.42 -22.96
C ASN A 53 2.15 21.13 -24.14
N VAL A 54 3.36 20.62 -23.85
CA VAL A 54 4.30 20.20 -24.90
C VAL A 54 3.74 19.00 -25.66
N LEU A 55 3.28 17.95 -24.97
CA LEU A 55 2.70 16.75 -25.57
C LEU A 55 1.57 17.08 -26.54
N GLN A 56 0.68 18.01 -26.16
CA GLN A 56 -0.44 18.47 -26.98
C GLN A 56 0.00 19.08 -28.32
N GLN A 57 1.21 19.62 -28.41
CA GLN A 57 1.76 20.22 -29.63
C GLN A 57 2.55 19.22 -30.48
N THR A 58 2.70 17.98 -30.03
CA THR A 58 3.42 16.93 -30.76
C THR A 58 2.48 16.08 -31.62
N PRO A 59 3.00 15.41 -32.68
CA PRO A 59 2.23 14.42 -33.41
C PRO A 59 1.83 13.19 -32.58
N PHE A 60 2.32 13.05 -31.35
CA PHE A 60 2.01 11.92 -30.46
C PHE A 60 0.80 12.17 -29.56
N CYS A 61 0.20 13.36 -29.57
CA CYS A 61 -0.92 13.75 -28.70
C CYS A 61 -2.09 12.75 -28.74
N ASP A 62 -2.42 12.23 -29.94
CA ASP A 62 -3.51 11.29 -30.13
C ASP A 62 -3.14 9.83 -29.81
N ASP A 63 -1.84 9.51 -29.74
CA ASP A 63 -1.31 8.15 -29.57
C ASP A 63 -0.50 8.01 -28.27
N THR A 64 -0.93 8.70 -27.22
CA THR A 64 -0.27 8.66 -25.91
C THR A 64 -1.27 8.37 -24.80
N VAL A 65 -1.06 7.24 -24.11
CA VAL A 65 -1.67 6.98 -22.81
C VAL A 65 -0.80 7.59 -21.71
N ILE A 66 -1.44 8.27 -20.76
CA ILE A 66 -0.82 8.89 -19.59
C ILE A 66 -1.27 8.10 -18.37
N VAL A 67 -0.32 7.58 -17.60
CA VAL A 67 -0.58 6.96 -16.30
C VAL A 67 0.10 7.81 -15.22
N PHE A 68 -0.69 8.40 -14.33
CA PHE A 68 -0.20 9.18 -13.19
C PHE A 68 -0.49 8.44 -11.89
N SER A 69 0.54 8.24 -11.06
CA SER A 69 0.43 7.58 -9.76
C SER A 69 1.53 8.06 -8.81
N ALA A 70 1.43 7.66 -7.53
CA ALA A 70 2.54 7.71 -6.58
C ALA A 70 2.95 6.28 -6.16
N ASP A 71 4.15 6.13 -5.61
CA ASP A 71 4.66 4.86 -5.05
C ASP A 71 4.09 4.57 -3.65
N HIS A 72 3.84 5.63 -2.89
CA HIS A 72 3.21 5.61 -1.58
C HIS A 72 2.59 6.98 -1.27
N GLY A 73 1.81 7.05 -0.19
CA GLY A 73 1.30 8.32 0.36
C GLY A 73 2.27 8.97 1.35
N GLU A 74 1.75 9.87 2.19
CA GLU A 74 2.48 10.62 3.21
C GLU A 74 1.53 10.90 4.37
N ALA A 75 1.93 10.55 5.60
CA ALA A 75 1.10 10.80 6.78
C ALA A 75 0.79 12.29 6.97
N CYS A 76 1.71 13.19 6.59
CA CYS A 76 1.45 14.64 6.53
C CYS A 76 0.84 15.24 7.81
N GLY A 77 1.18 14.70 8.99
CA GLY A 77 0.62 15.11 10.28
C GLY A 77 -0.61 14.31 10.75
N SER A 78 -1.24 13.53 9.89
CA SER A 78 -2.27 12.55 10.28
C SER A 78 -1.72 11.62 11.35
N HIS A 79 -2.57 11.29 12.31
CA HIS A 79 -2.18 10.50 13.49
C HIS A 79 -0.91 11.01 14.18
N GLN A 80 -0.58 12.30 14.11
CA GLN A 80 0.67 12.89 14.62
C GLN A 80 1.93 12.18 14.08
N MET A 81 1.87 11.76 12.82
CA MET A 81 2.93 11.05 12.13
C MET A 81 3.44 11.86 10.94
N PHE A 82 4.68 11.60 10.56
CA PHE A 82 5.36 12.16 9.39
C PHE A 82 5.99 11.00 8.62
N GLN A 83 6.16 11.14 7.32
CA GLN A 83 6.59 10.08 6.41
C GLN A 83 5.54 8.97 6.19
N LYS A 84 6.03 7.89 5.60
CA LYS A 84 5.29 6.81 4.97
C LYS A 84 5.89 5.50 5.40
N PHE A 85 5.38 4.94 6.47
CA PHE A 85 5.79 3.59 6.87
C PHE A 85 4.67 2.85 7.58
N THR A 86 3.48 3.44 7.62
CA THR A 86 2.29 2.91 8.27
C THR A 86 1.35 2.27 7.27
N LEU A 87 0.33 1.58 7.75
CA LEU A 87 -0.72 0.98 6.93
C LEU A 87 -2.03 1.80 6.97
N TYR A 88 -1.97 3.03 7.48
CA TYR A 88 -3.05 4.00 7.38
C TYR A 88 -3.25 4.47 5.93
N GLU A 89 -4.46 4.89 5.60
CA GLU A 89 -4.92 5.31 4.27
C GLU A 89 -3.97 6.37 3.72
N GLU A 90 -3.54 7.34 4.53
CA GLU A 90 -2.64 8.39 4.10
C GLU A 90 -1.28 7.88 3.63
N SER A 91 -0.84 6.70 4.08
CA SER A 91 0.42 6.08 3.63
C SER A 91 0.25 5.13 2.44
N ILE A 92 -0.89 4.46 2.31
CA ILE A 92 -1.05 3.34 1.35
C ILE A 92 -1.96 3.64 0.18
N ARG A 93 -2.89 4.60 0.30
CA ARG A 93 -3.79 4.98 -0.78
C ARG A 93 -3.18 6.12 -1.58
N VAL A 94 -2.88 5.84 -2.84
CA VAL A 94 -2.23 6.76 -3.78
C VAL A 94 -3.18 7.16 -4.90
N PRO A 95 -2.98 8.32 -5.55
CA PRO A 95 -3.68 8.62 -6.80
C PRO A 95 -3.31 7.58 -7.85
N PHE A 96 -4.27 7.24 -8.72
CA PHE A 96 -4.03 6.46 -9.92
C PHE A 96 -4.96 6.99 -11.02
N ILE A 97 -4.39 7.58 -12.06
CA ILE A 97 -5.13 8.22 -13.15
C ILE A 97 -4.62 7.63 -14.47
N VAL A 98 -5.54 7.13 -15.29
CA VAL A 98 -5.29 6.82 -16.71
C VAL A 98 -5.98 7.90 -17.54
N ALA A 99 -5.24 8.51 -18.45
CA ALA A 99 -5.71 9.63 -19.26
C ALA A 99 -5.14 9.58 -20.67
N CYS A 100 -5.77 10.31 -21.58
CA CYS A 100 -5.25 10.68 -22.88
C CYS A 100 -5.62 12.14 -23.17
N LEU A 101 -4.78 12.86 -23.94
CA LEU A 101 -5.09 14.23 -24.35
C LEU A 101 -5.95 14.23 -25.64
N GLY A 102 -5.58 13.39 -26.60
CA GLY A 102 -6.31 13.21 -27.85
C GLY A 102 -7.43 12.17 -27.79
N ASP A 103 -7.88 11.72 -28.97
CA ASP A 103 -8.96 10.74 -29.13
C ASP A 103 -8.50 9.40 -29.74
N GLY A 104 -7.20 9.23 -30.04
CA GLY A 104 -6.67 8.02 -30.65
C GLY A 104 -6.47 6.84 -29.69
N VAL A 105 -6.44 7.09 -28.38
CA VAL A 105 -6.46 6.04 -27.33
C VAL A 105 -7.85 6.06 -26.67
N PRO A 106 -8.56 4.92 -26.57
CA PRO A 106 -9.96 4.87 -26.15
C PRO A 106 -10.15 4.94 -24.62
N VAL A 107 -9.42 5.82 -23.92
CA VAL A 107 -9.60 6.03 -22.48
C VAL A 107 -10.89 6.83 -22.22
N GLN A 108 -11.75 6.33 -21.33
CA GLN A 108 -12.97 6.99 -20.92
C GLN A 108 -12.66 8.31 -20.19
N LYS A 109 -13.17 9.43 -20.73
CA LYS A 109 -13.00 10.78 -20.16
C LYS A 109 -14.06 11.04 -19.08
N ASN A 110 -13.69 11.84 -18.06
CA ASN A 110 -14.57 12.26 -16.96
C ASN A 110 -15.17 11.10 -16.14
N CYS A 111 -14.45 9.98 -16.03
CA CYS A 111 -14.83 8.84 -15.19
C CYS A 111 -14.09 8.91 -13.84
N PHE A 112 -14.78 8.54 -12.76
CA PHE A 112 -14.17 8.36 -11.44
C PHE A 112 -14.65 7.05 -10.84
N ASP A 113 -13.78 6.04 -10.90
CA ASP A 113 -14.03 4.71 -10.36
C ASP A 113 -13.96 4.72 -8.83
N ARG A 114 -14.96 4.13 -8.18
CA ARG A 114 -15.08 4.00 -6.72
C ARG A 114 -15.17 2.56 -6.25
N GLU A 115 -15.19 1.62 -7.18
CA GLU A 115 -15.57 0.22 -6.92
C GLU A 115 -14.35 -0.69 -7.02
N HIS A 116 -13.42 -0.40 -7.94
CA HIS A 116 -12.31 -1.29 -8.23
C HIS A 116 -11.06 -1.00 -7.38
N PHE A 117 -10.54 -2.04 -6.72
CA PHE A 117 -9.28 -1.97 -6.00
C PHE A 117 -8.08 -2.03 -6.95
N ILE A 118 -7.31 -0.94 -7.06
CA ILE A 118 -6.09 -0.87 -7.86
C ILE A 118 -4.85 -0.99 -6.98
N SER A 119 -3.77 -1.59 -7.50
CA SER A 119 -2.47 -1.69 -6.84
C SER A 119 -1.34 -1.20 -7.76
N GLY A 120 -0.24 -0.71 -7.19
CA GLY A 120 0.93 -0.31 -7.97
C GLY A 120 1.52 -1.43 -8.85
N VAL A 121 1.26 -2.70 -8.50
CA VAL A 121 1.66 -3.84 -9.34
C VAL A 121 0.89 -3.94 -10.67
N ASP A 122 -0.20 -3.19 -10.83
CA ASP A 122 -1.03 -3.14 -12.04
C ASP A 122 -0.43 -2.25 -13.13
N VAL A 123 0.51 -1.36 -12.79
CA VAL A 123 1.13 -0.42 -13.75
C VAL A 123 1.80 -1.18 -14.90
N VAL A 124 2.63 -2.17 -14.57
CA VAL A 124 3.40 -2.92 -15.58
C VAL A 124 2.49 -3.68 -16.57
N PRO A 125 1.54 -4.54 -16.13
CA PRO A 125 0.65 -5.21 -17.08
C PRO A 125 -0.22 -4.23 -17.88
N THR A 126 -0.61 -3.08 -17.29
CA THR A 126 -1.33 -2.02 -18.02
C THR A 126 -0.50 -1.44 -19.16
N VAL A 127 0.76 -1.11 -18.90
CA VAL A 127 1.67 -0.57 -19.94
C VAL A 127 1.91 -1.59 -21.04
N TYR A 128 2.08 -2.87 -20.70
CA TYR A 128 2.24 -3.94 -21.69
C TYR A 128 0.99 -4.11 -22.57
N ASP A 129 -0.19 -4.08 -21.96
CA ASP A 129 -1.45 -4.20 -22.67
C ASP A 129 -1.65 -3.06 -23.69
N TYR A 130 -1.49 -1.80 -23.27
CA TYR A 130 -1.55 -0.65 -24.20
C TYR A 130 -0.46 -0.71 -25.29
N ALA A 131 0.71 -1.25 -24.98
CA ALA A 131 1.79 -1.44 -25.96
C ALA A 131 1.60 -2.64 -26.91
N GLY A 132 0.54 -3.45 -26.73
CA GLY A 132 0.33 -4.67 -27.50
C GLY A 132 1.38 -5.77 -27.22
N ILE A 133 2.01 -5.74 -26.05
CA ILE A 133 3.00 -6.72 -25.62
C ILE A 133 2.30 -7.79 -24.79
N ASP A 134 2.46 -9.05 -25.18
CA ASP A 134 1.98 -10.16 -24.35
C ASP A 134 2.81 -10.24 -23.06
N ALA A 135 2.15 -9.96 -21.93
CA ALA A 135 2.74 -10.01 -20.61
C ALA A 135 3.35 -11.39 -20.28
N ALA A 136 2.78 -12.48 -20.80
CA ALA A 136 3.30 -13.83 -20.60
C ALA A 136 4.62 -14.06 -21.34
N GLU A 137 4.80 -13.44 -22.52
CA GLU A 137 6.05 -13.50 -23.28
C GLU A 137 7.12 -12.56 -22.66
N ALA A 138 6.73 -11.37 -22.23
CA ALA A 138 7.64 -10.38 -21.63
C ALA A 138 8.30 -10.86 -20.32
N VAL A 139 7.58 -11.65 -19.51
CA VAL A 139 8.12 -12.23 -18.27
C VAL A 139 9.18 -13.32 -18.56
N GLN A 140 9.05 -14.06 -19.67
CA GLN A 140 9.98 -15.13 -20.03
C GLN A 140 11.38 -14.62 -20.40
N VAL A 141 11.49 -13.38 -20.90
CA VAL A 141 12.78 -12.78 -21.29
C VAL A 141 13.71 -12.58 -20.08
N ASN A 142 13.18 -12.58 -18.85
CA ASN A 142 13.93 -12.28 -17.62
C ASN A 142 14.20 -13.50 -16.71
N ARG A 143 14.24 -14.72 -17.28
CA ARG A 143 14.60 -16.04 -16.70
C ARG A 143 13.40 -16.99 -16.53
N SER A 144 13.66 -18.30 -16.61
CA SER A 144 12.65 -19.36 -16.45
C SER A 144 12.09 -19.50 -15.02
N ASP A 145 12.72 -18.85 -14.04
CA ASP A 145 12.27 -18.68 -12.65
C ASP A 145 11.65 -17.28 -12.40
N ALA A 146 11.49 -16.45 -13.44
CA ALA A 146 10.97 -15.10 -13.31
C ALA A 146 9.54 -15.10 -12.74
N PRO A 147 9.25 -14.26 -11.72
CA PRO A 147 7.93 -14.18 -11.14
C PRO A 147 6.92 -13.73 -12.20
N ARG A 148 5.81 -14.48 -12.32
CA ARG A 148 4.64 -14.02 -13.08
C ARG A 148 4.23 -12.65 -12.57
N LEU A 149 3.93 -11.72 -13.48
CA LEU A 149 3.27 -10.48 -13.12
C LEU A 149 1.99 -10.82 -12.35
N ARG A 150 1.83 -10.22 -11.17
CA ARG A 150 0.70 -10.47 -10.27
C ARG A 150 -0.37 -9.38 -10.36
N GLY A 151 -0.06 -8.26 -10.99
CA GLY A 151 -1.04 -7.23 -11.30
C GLY A 151 -1.94 -7.63 -12.47
N MET A 152 -2.97 -6.83 -12.68
CA MET A 152 -3.94 -6.95 -13.76
C MET A 152 -3.88 -5.65 -14.57
N SER A 153 -4.00 -5.75 -15.90
CA SER A 153 -4.14 -4.55 -16.71
C SER A 153 -5.42 -3.82 -16.35
N VAL A 154 -5.32 -2.53 -16.05
CA VAL A 154 -6.50 -1.67 -15.79
C VAL A 154 -7.11 -1.15 -17.08
N ARG A 155 -6.54 -1.48 -18.25
CA ARG A 155 -7.00 -0.98 -19.56
C ARG A 155 -8.49 -1.22 -19.79
N PRO A 156 -9.07 -2.42 -19.57
CA PRO A 156 -10.51 -2.61 -19.76
C PRO A 156 -11.34 -1.63 -18.92
N LEU A 157 -10.97 -1.44 -17.64
CA LEU A 157 -11.64 -0.48 -16.75
C LEU A 157 -11.47 0.97 -17.25
N ALA A 158 -10.27 1.33 -17.72
CA ALA A 158 -9.97 2.66 -18.23
C ALA A 158 -10.69 2.95 -19.56
N GLU A 159 -10.99 1.94 -20.37
CA GLU A 159 -11.73 2.06 -21.64
C GLU A 159 -13.27 1.96 -21.43
N GLY A 160 -13.72 1.64 -20.21
CA GLY A 160 -15.12 1.54 -19.84
C GLY A 160 -15.76 0.17 -20.09
N ASP A 161 -14.93 -0.86 -20.29
CA ASP A 161 -15.36 -2.24 -20.43
C ASP A 161 -15.55 -2.92 -19.07
N GLU A 162 -16.46 -3.91 -19.03
CA GLU A 162 -16.57 -4.81 -17.89
C GLU A 162 -15.41 -5.82 -17.89
N ALA A 163 -14.73 -5.96 -16.76
CA ALA A 163 -13.69 -6.96 -16.57
C ALA A 163 -13.84 -7.65 -15.21
N PRO A 164 -13.56 -8.96 -15.12
CA PRO A 164 -13.36 -9.60 -13.82
C PRO A 164 -12.25 -8.88 -13.07
N TRP A 165 -12.55 -8.46 -11.84
CA TRP A 165 -11.61 -7.72 -11.01
C TRP A 165 -11.37 -8.42 -9.67
N ARG A 166 -10.43 -7.90 -8.90
CA ARG A 166 -10.15 -8.40 -7.55
C ARG A 166 -11.12 -7.81 -6.53
N ASP A 167 -11.48 -8.62 -5.55
CA ASP A 167 -12.42 -8.24 -4.48
C ASP A 167 -11.74 -7.47 -3.34
N PHE A 168 -10.41 -7.42 -3.29
CA PHE A 168 -9.67 -6.77 -2.22
C PHE A 168 -8.30 -6.23 -2.67
N ALA A 169 -7.81 -5.22 -1.96
CA ALA A 169 -6.42 -4.76 -2.02
C ALA A 169 -5.59 -5.44 -0.93
N TYR A 170 -4.31 -5.71 -1.23
CA TYR A 170 -3.34 -6.27 -0.30
C TYR A 170 -2.07 -5.44 -0.27
N VAL A 171 -1.55 -5.17 0.93
CA VAL A 171 -0.36 -4.34 1.14
C VAL A 171 0.59 -4.99 2.14
N GLU A 172 1.87 -4.96 1.82
CA GLU A 172 2.96 -5.37 2.72
C GLU A 172 3.72 -4.14 3.20
N SER A 173 4.13 -4.12 4.47
CA SER A 173 4.96 -3.07 5.02
C SER A 173 6.03 -3.62 5.94
N ASN A 174 7.27 -3.12 5.76
CA ASN A 174 8.38 -3.35 6.69
C ASN A 174 8.58 -4.83 7.08
N TYR A 175 8.49 -5.72 6.09
CA TYR A 175 8.63 -7.17 6.20
C TYR A 175 7.48 -7.89 6.94
N TRP A 176 7.04 -7.39 8.09
CA TRP A 176 6.09 -8.08 8.98
C TRP A 176 4.65 -7.59 8.86
N GLY A 177 4.45 -6.32 8.48
CA GLY A 177 3.13 -5.69 8.43
C GLY A 177 2.33 -6.11 7.21
N ARG A 178 1.02 -6.27 7.40
CA ARG A 178 0.04 -6.62 6.37
C ARG A 178 -1.22 -5.79 6.50
N ALA A 179 -1.79 -5.39 5.37
CA ALA A 179 -3.14 -4.87 5.32
C ALA A 179 -3.94 -5.55 4.19
N VAL A 180 -5.23 -5.73 4.45
CA VAL A 180 -6.24 -6.09 3.45
C VAL A 180 -7.34 -5.04 3.50
N VAL A 181 -7.73 -4.51 2.35
CA VAL A 181 -8.92 -3.67 2.19
C VAL A 181 -9.92 -4.43 1.35
N ALA A 182 -11.08 -4.72 1.90
CA ALA A 182 -12.15 -5.45 1.22
C ALA A 182 -13.48 -4.80 1.55
N ASP A 183 -14.32 -4.56 0.54
CA ASP A 183 -15.54 -3.75 0.68
C ASP A 183 -15.20 -2.40 1.35
N ARG A 184 -15.85 -2.05 2.48
CA ARG A 184 -15.59 -0.84 3.25
C ARG A 184 -14.60 -1.04 4.41
N TYR A 185 -14.07 -2.25 4.60
CA TYR A 185 -13.27 -2.59 5.77
C TYR A 185 -11.79 -2.69 5.45
N LYS A 186 -10.96 -2.14 6.35
CA LYS A 186 -9.52 -2.36 6.35
C LYS A 186 -9.09 -3.15 7.57
N TYR A 187 -8.49 -4.30 7.32
CA TYR A 187 -7.85 -5.15 8.32
C TYR A 187 -6.34 -4.96 8.27
N VAL A 188 -5.72 -4.69 9.41
CA VAL A 188 -4.28 -4.53 9.56
C VAL A 188 -3.77 -5.55 10.57
N THR A 189 -2.64 -6.19 10.28
CA THR A 189 -1.99 -7.12 11.23
C THR A 189 -0.48 -7.08 11.03
N GLU A 190 0.23 -7.70 11.96
CA GLU A 190 1.64 -8.02 11.83
C GLU A 190 1.87 -9.53 11.95
N TYR A 191 2.93 -10.03 11.34
CA TYR A 191 3.44 -11.37 11.63
C TYR A 191 4.42 -11.35 12.80
N LYS A 192 4.26 -12.32 13.70
CA LYS A 192 5.22 -12.66 14.75
C LYS A 192 6.45 -13.30 14.10
N PRO A 193 7.67 -12.77 14.31
CA PRO A 193 8.89 -13.43 13.85
C PRO A 193 9.03 -14.81 14.49
N ALA A 194 9.36 -15.82 13.70
CA ALA A 194 9.51 -17.19 14.18
C ALA A 194 10.77 -17.33 15.06
N ASP A 195 11.90 -16.81 14.58
CA ASP A 195 13.20 -16.89 15.23
C ASP A 195 14.14 -15.74 14.76
N PRO A 196 15.35 -15.59 15.34
CA PRO A 196 16.29 -14.53 14.95
C PRO A 196 16.75 -14.53 13.49
N GLU A 197 16.68 -15.68 12.81
CA GLU A 197 17.12 -15.89 11.43
C GLU A 197 15.95 -16.02 10.43
N ASP A 198 14.77 -15.50 10.81
CA ASP A 198 13.55 -15.48 10.01
C ASP A 198 13.63 -14.46 8.86
N PHE A 199 14.50 -14.77 7.90
CA PHE A 199 14.79 -13.99 6.70
C PHE A 199 14.08 -14.51 5.44
N ARG A 200 13.15 -15.44 5.61
CA ARG A 200 12.15 -15.74 4.58
C ARG A 200 10.87 -14.96 4.92
N PRO A 201 10.31 -14.15 3.98
CA PRO A 201 9.08 -13.41 4.27
C PRO A 201 8.00 -14.32 4.86
N PRO A 202 7.16 -13.84 5.78
CA PRO A 202 6.06 -14.63 6.32
C PRO A 202 5.21 -15.23 5.20
N GLY A 203 4.73 -16.45 5.42
CA GLY A 203 3.81 -17.14 4.52
C GLY A 203 2.39 -17.18 5.07
N PRO A 204 1.50 -18.00 4.48
CA PRO A 204 0.10 -18.14 4.91
C PRO A 204 0.00 -18.95 6.22
N ASP A 205 0.59 -18.45 7.30
CA ASP A 205 0.62 -19.09 8.61
C ASP A 205 -0.21 -18.28 9.61
N ALA A 206 -1.47 -18.68 9.79
CA ALA A 206 -2.39 -18.06 10.72
C ALA A 206 -1.87 -18.03 12.17
N SER A 207 -1.08 -19.03 12.58
CA SER A 207 -0.54 -19.11 13.95
C SER A 207 0.45 -17.98 14.26
N ARG A 208 1.08 -17.45 13.21
CA ARG A 208 2.03 -16.34 13.28
C ARG A 208 1.37 -14.97 13.18
N LEU A 209 0.07 -14.88 12.92
CA LEU A 209 -0.62 -13.59 12.98
C LEU A 209 -0.62 -13.04 14.41
N GLY A 210 -0.22 -11.77 14.51
CA GLY A 210 -0.12 -11.01 15.74
C GLY A 210 -1.40 -10.23 16.05
N ARG A 211 -1.23 -9.02 16.58
CA ARG A 211 -2.36 -8.14 16.90
C ARG A 211 -2.98 -7.66 15.60
N ALA A 212 -4.30 -7.57 15.62
CA ALA A 212 -5.09 -7.08 14.51
C ALA A 212 -5.69 -5.70 14.80
N GLN A 213 -6.06 -5.01 13.72
CA GLN A 213 -6.88 -3.82 13.73
C GLN A 213 -7.94 -3.99 12.66
N LEU A 214 -9.12 -3.45 12.91
CA LEU A 214 -10.16 -3.34 11.92
C LEU A 214 -10.70 -1.91 11.92
N PHE A 215 -10.78 -1.31 10.74
CA PHE A 215 -11.37 0.01 10.51
C PHE A 215 -12.50 -0.10 9.50
N ASP A 216 -13.59 0.60 9.76
CA ASP A 216 -14.68 0.80 8.80
C ASP A 216 -14.40 2.10 8.05
N LEU A 217 -13.89 2.05 6.83
CA LEU A 217 -13.44 3.22 6.08
C LEU A 217 -14.58 4.15 5.64
N GLN A 218 -15.83 3.71 5.74
CA GLN A 218 -16.99 4.54 5.40
C GLN A 218 -17.56 5.25 6.64
N GLU A 219 -17.62 4.61 7.81
CA GLU A 219 -18.01 5.31 9.06
C GLU A 219 -16.84 6.05 9.73
N ASP A 220 -15.61 5.56 9.52
CA ASP A 220 -14.36 6.03 10.11
C ASP A 220 -13.27 6.18 9.03
N PRO A 221 -13.44 7.13 8.09
CA PRO A 221 -12.48 7.36 7.00
C PRO A 221 -11.10 7.83 7.49
N TRP A 222 -10.98 8.20 8.77
CA TRP A 222 -9.75 8.66 9.41
C TRP A 222 -9.10 7.61 10.29
N GLU A 223 -9.67 6.40 10.35
CA GLU A 223 -9.09 5.25 11.06
C GLU A 223 -8.73 5.53 12.52
N ILE A 224 -9.59 6.27 13.20
CA ILE A 224 -9.41 6.64 14.62
C ILE A 224 -10.14 5.70 15.58
N ARG A 225 -10.91 4.73 15.05
CA ARG A 225 -11.69 3.73 15.79
C ARG A 225 -11.38 2.30 15.33
N ASN A 226 -10.47 1.64 16.04
CA ASN A 226 -10.24 0.21 15.96
C ASN A 226 -11.44 -0.59 16.49
N LEU A 227 -11.97 -1.45 15.63
CA LEU A 227 -13.13 -2.30 15.86
C LEU A 227 -12.77 -3.74 16.23
N GLU A 228 -11.48 -4.10 16.27
CA GLU A 228 -11.04 -5.49 16.42
C GLU A 228 -11.59 -6.22 17.65
N SER A 229 -11.79 -5.49 18.76
CA SER A 229 -12.32 -6.04 20.02
C SER A 229 -13.82 -5.76 20.23
N GLN A 230 -14.50 -5.20 19.23
CA GLN A 230 -15.93 -4.89 19.30
C GLN A 230 -16.75 -6.09 18.82
N SER A 231 -17.76 -6.47 19.60
CA SER A 231 -18.64 -7.58 19.24
C SER A 231 -19.44 -7.26 17.98
N GLY A 232 -19.60 -8.25 17.09
CA GLY A 232 -20.33 -8.13 15.83
C GLY A 232 -19.44 -7.99 14.59
N TYR A 233 -18.12 -7.84 14.76
CA TYR A 233 -17.16 -7.73 13.67
C TYR A 233 -16.32 -9.00 13.43
N GLU A 234 -16.57 -10.07 14.18
CA GLU A 234 -15.77 -11.30 14.15
C GLU A 234 -15.76 -11.93 12.75
N ASN A 235 -16.94 -12.02 12.11
CA ASN A 235 -17.04 -12.57 10.75
C ASN A 235 -16.29 -11.73 9.70
N ILE A 236 -16.24 -10.40 9.88
CA ILE A 236 -15.52 -9.50 8.97
C ILE A 236 -14.01 -9.72 9.15
N ILE A 237 -13.54 -9.80 10.40
CA ILE A 237 -12.14 -10.07 10.72
C ILE A 237 -11.71 -11.42 10.13
N ASP A 238 -12.52 -12.46 10.30
CA ASP A 238 -12.21 -13.79 9.79
C ASP A 238 -12.19 -13.83 8.26
N SER A 239 -13.10 -13.10 7.60
CA SER A 239 -13.10 -12.93 6.14
C SER A 239 -11.82 -12.22 5.66
N CYS A 240 -11.44 -11.09 6.27
CA CYS A 240 -10.21 -10.39 5.93
C CYS A 240 -8.96 -11.23 6.17
N ARG A 241 -8.91 -12.02 7.24
CA ARG A 241 -7.83 -12.97 7.52
C ARG A 241 -7.75 -14.06 6.45
N ALA A 242 -8.90 -14.58 6.02
CA ALA A 242 -8.96 -15.56 4.94
C ALA A 242 -8.40 -14.97 3.63
N ASN A 243 -8.79 -13.75 3.26
CA ASN A 243 -8.26 -13.04 2.09
C ASN A 243 -6.75 -12.83 2.19
N LEU A 244 -6.25 -12.40 3.35
CA LEU A 244 -4.81 -12.24 3.61
C LEU A 244 -4.06 -13.55 3.39
N LEU A 245 -4.51 -14.64 4.01
CA LEU A 245 -3.86 -15.95 3.92
C LEU A 245 -3.94 -16.53 2.51
N ALA A 246 -5.06 -16.33 1.81
CA ALA A 246 -5.21 -16.73 0.42
C ALA A 246 -4.20 -16.00 -0.48
N GLN A 247 -4.05 -14.69 -0.31
CA GLN A 247 -3.07 -13.90 -1.05
C GLN A 247 -1.64 -14.37 -0.74
N GLU A 248 -1.31 -14.52 0.54
CA GLU A 248 -0.01 -15.03 0.99
C GLU A 248 0.32 -16.39 0.38
N ALA A 249 -0.65 -17.30 0.27
CA ALA A 249 -0.45 -18.62 -0.35
C ALA A 249 -0.03 -18.53 -1.82
N MET A 250 -0.36 -17.45 -2.52
CA MET A 250 -0.03 -17.22 -3.93
C MET A 250 1.33 -16.55 -4.14
N LEU A 251 1.93 -15.93 -3.11
CA LEU A 251 3.17 -15.17 -3.22
C LEU A 251 4.40 -16.07 -3.31
N ASN A 252 5.33 -15.67 -4.19
CA ASN A 252 6.66 -16.27 -4.25
C ASN A 252 7.51 -15.72 -3.10
N ARG A 253 8.12 -16.60 -2.30
CA ARG A 253 8.94 -16.22 -1.14
C ARG A 253 10.33 -16.83 -1.23
N TRP A 254 11.34 -15.97 -1.31
CA TRP A 254 12.74 -16.34 -1.31
C TRP A 254 13.41 -16.00 0.01
N GLN A 255 14.45 -16.77 0.35
CA GLN A 255 15.33 -16.45 1.46
C GLN A 255 16.07 -15.15 1.14
N ILE A 256 16.06 -14.19 2.06
CA ILE A 256 16.85 -12.98 1.93
C ILE A 256 18.28 -13.27 2.40
N GLU A 257 19.22 -13.16 1.47
CA GLU A 257 20.63 -13.47 1.73
C GLU A 257 21.48 -12.21 1.96
N HIS A 258 21.11 -11.09 1.35
CA HIS A 258 21.91 -9.86 1.39
C HIS A 258 22.01 -9.32 2.83
N PRO A 259 23.21 -8.93 3.31
CA PRO A 259 23.43 -8.57 4.72
C PRO A 259 22.64 -7.33 5.15
N THR A 260 22.49 -6.32 4.27
CA THR A 260 21.76 -5.08 4.59
C THR A 260 20.29 -5.31 4.98
N PRO A 261 19.44 -5.95 4.15
CA PRO A 261 18.06 -6.23 4.54
C PRO A 261 17.99 -7.21 5.72
N ARG A 262 18.90 -8.19 5.85
CA ARG A 262 18.95 -9.07 7.04
C ARG A 262 19.15 -8.29 8.33
N SER A 263 20.06 -7.31 8.34
CA SER A 263 20.29 -6.44 9.50
C SER A 263 19.01 -5.67 9.87
N VAL A 264 18.32 -5.08 8.88
CA VAL A 264 17.06 -4.36 9.11
C VAL A 264 15.98 -5.29 9.66
N ILE A 265 15.79 -6.46 9.05
CA ILE A 265 14.79 -7.46 9.46
C ILE A 265 15.08 -7.96 10.88
N SER A 266 16.34 -8.26 11.19
CA SER A 266 16.76 -8.74 12.52
C SER A 266 16.52 -7.69 13.60
N ASN A 267 16.82 -6.42 13.33
CA ASN A 267 16.57 -5.32 14.25
C ASN A 267 15.07 -5.17 14.58
N TRP A 268 14.20 -5.21 13.56
CA TRP A 268 12.75 -5.17 13.77
C TRP A 268 12.22 -6.43 14.43
N GLY A 269 12.67 -7.59 13.99
CA GLY A 269 12.26 -8.89 14.51
C GLY A 269 12.60 -9.06 15.99
N THR A 270 13.76 -8.56 16.43
CA THR A 270 14.15 -8.58 17.85
C THR A 270 13.19 -7.77 18.72
N ARG A 271 12.81 -6.56 18.27
CA ARG A 271 11.85 -5.71 18.99
C ARG A 271 10.46 -6.35 19.06
N LEU A 272 10.01 -6.95 17.95
CA LEU A 272 8.73 -7.65 17.90
C LEU A 272 8.73 -8.87 18.84
N ARG A 273 9.75 -9.73 18.79
CA ARG A 273 9.83 -10.90 19.67
C ARG A 273 9.82 -10.51 21.15
N ALA A 274 10.66 -9.55 21.54
CA ALA A 274 10.72 -9.08 22.93
C ALA A 274 9.35 -8.58 23.45
N HIS A 275 8.59 -7.89 22.60
CA HIS A 275 7.23 -7.47 22.93
C HIS A 275 6.30 -8.67 23.17
N TRP A 276 6.30 -9.63 22.24
CA TRP A 276 5.41 -10.80 22.33
C TRP A 276 5.75 -11.69 23.52
N GLU A 277 7.03 -11.90 23.82
CA GLU A 277 7.51 -12.61 25.00
C GLU A 277 7.05 -11.93 26.31
N GLY A 278 7.10 -10.58 26.34
CA GLY A 278 6.65 -9.79 27.49
C GLY A 278 5.14 -9.84 27.78
N LEU A 279 4.31 -10.19 26.78
CA LEU A 279 2.87 -10.39 26.99
C LEU A 279 2.54 -11.79 27.53
N SER A 280 3.37 -12.78 27.22
CA SER A 280 3.20 -14.15 27.73
C SER A 280 3.56 -14.31 29.21
N THR A 281 4.21 -13.32 29.82
CA THR A 281 4.64 -13.31 31.22
C THR A 281 3.76 -12.45 32.14
N SER A 282 2.70 -11.83 31.61
CA SER A 282 1.74 -10.97 32.31
C SER A 282 0.35 -11.58 32.36
#